data_AF-A0AA37D1N2-F1
#
_entry.id   AF-A0AA37D1N2-F1
#
_cell.length_a   1.000
_cell.length_b   1.000
_cell.length_c   1.000
_cell.angle_alpha   90.00
_cell.angle_beta   90.00
_cell.angle_gamma   90.00
#
_symmetry.space_group_name_H-M   'P 1'
#
loop_
_entity.id
_entity.type
_entity.pdbx_description
1 polymer ?
#
loop_
_entity_poly.entity_id
_entity_poly.type
_entity_poly.pdbx_seq_one_letter_code
_entity_poly.pdbx_strand_id
1 'polypeptide(L)'
;MDMRPQNSLVAWLVAQGQTVFMISWRNPGVAQGQVDLDDYVVDGVIAALDAVEAATGEREVHGIGYCIGGTALSLAMGWLAARRQKQRVRSATLFTTLLDFSQPGELGIFIHEPIIAALEAQNEARGIMDGRQLAVSFSLLRENSLYWNYYIDSYLKGQSPVASDLLHWNSDSTNVAGKIHNSLLRRLYLENQLEKGELKIRHTRIALAKVKTPVLLVSAVDDHIALWQGTWQGMALFGGERRFILAESGHIAGIINPPDANKYGFWQSEVEADSPAQWLAGATHQSGSWWPEMMRFIKDRDEAEPVPARQPVEGLEAAPGSYVKVRLNPVFAGVRMQEEEPA
;
A
#
# COMPACT_ATOMS: atom_id res chain seq x y z
N MET A 1 0.63 -6.44 -5.48
CA MET A 1 -0.35 -7.34 -4.83
C MET A 1 -0.72 -8.49 -5.75
N ASP A 2 -0.92 -8.25 -7.05
CA ASP A 2 -1.09 -9.29 -8.07
C ASP A 2 0.11 -9.25 -9.02
N MET A 3 1.13 -10.09 -8.77
CA MET A 3 2.39 -10.10 -9.55
C MET A 3 2.35 -11.19 -10.62
N ARG A 4 2.56 -12.45 -10.23
CA ARG A 4 2.43 -13.65 -11.06
C ARG A 4 1.41 -14.59 -10.42
N PRO A 5 0.86 -15.56 -11.16
CA PRO A 5 -0.10 -16.52 -10.60
C PRO A 5 0.38 -17.19 -9.30
N GLN A 6 1.68 -17.50 -9.20
CA GLN A 6 2.26 -18.20 -8.05
C GLN A 6 2.45 -17.32 -6.80
N ASN A 7 2.40 -16.00 -6.94
CA ASN A 7 2.60 -15.05 -5.82
C ASN A 7 1.58 -13.91 -5.84
N SER A 8 0.40 -14.19 -6.38
CA SER A 8 -0.74 -13.26 -6.39
C SER A 8 -1.55 -13.41 -5.12
N LEU A 9 -1.58 -12.36 -4.31
CA LEU A 9 -2.49 -12.30 -3.16
C LEU A 9 -3.95 -12.27 -3.62
N VAL A 10 -4.23 -11.63 -4.76
CA VAL A 10 -5.59 -11.54 -5.34
C VAL A 10 -6.08 -12.92 -5.73
N ALA A 11 -5.30 -13.68 -6.50
CA ALA A 11 -5.66 -15.04 -6.90
C ALA A 11 -5.84 -15.95 -5.68
N TRP A 12 -4.97 -15.81 -4.68
CA TRP A 12 -5.09 -16.57 -3.43
C TRP A 12 -6.37 -16.26 -2.67
N LEU A 13 -6.73 -14.97 -2.50
CA LEU A 13 -7.98 -14.55 -1.85
C LEU A 13 -9.22 -15.07 -2.59
N VAL A 14 -9.22 -15.00 -3.93
CA VAL A 14 -10.29 -15.58 -4.75
C VAL A 14 -10.39 -17.09 -4.53
N ALA A 15 -9.25 -17.80 -4.49
CA ALA A 15 -9.21 -19.23 -4.18
C ALA A 15 -9.67 -19.56 -2.74
N GLN A 16 -9.58 -18.61 -1.80
CA GLN A 16 -10.15 -18.73 -0.45
C GLN A 16 -11.67 -18.46 -0.39
N GLY A 17 -12.31 -18.19 -1.54
CA GLY A 17 -13.75 -17.95 -1.64
C GLY A 17 -14.17 -16.49 -1.47
N GLN A 18 -13.23 -15.54 -1.51
CA GLN A 18 -13.54 -14.12 -1.37
C GLN A 18 -13.90 -13.49 -2.72
N THR A 19 -14.91 -12.62 -2.74
CA THR A 19 -15.12 -11.70 -3.86
C THR A 19 -14.16 -10.53 -3.72
N VAL A 20 -13.20 -10.39 -4.64
CA VAL A 20 -12.14 -9.38 -4.54
C VAL A 20 -12.40 -8.22 -5.50
N PHE A 21 -12.46 -7.01 -4.95
CA PHE A 21 -12.39 -5.76 -5.70
C PHE A 21 -11.04 -5.09 -5.47
N MET A 22 -10.54 -4.36 -6.46
CA MET A 22 -9.24 -3.67 -6.39
C MET A 22 -9.34 -2.28 -7.00
N ILE A 23 -8.77 -1.29 -6.30
CA ILE A 23 -8.61 0.06 -6.84
C ILE A 23 -7.35 0.09 -7.71
N SER A 24 -7.54 0.33 -9.01
CA SER A 24 -6.44 0.59 -9.95
C SER A 24 -6.24 2.10 -10.08
N TRP A 25 -5.22 2.64 -9.42
CA TRP A 25 -4.96 4.08 -9.42
C TRP A 25 -4.46 4.55 -10.79
N ARG A 26 -4.96 5.70 -11.23
CA ARG A 26 -4.55 6.32 -12.49
C ARG A 26 -3.17 6.97 -12.33
N ASN A 27 -2.26 6.73 -13.28
CA ASN A 27 -1.01 7.50 -13.41
C ASN A 27 -1.36 8.95 -13.85
N PRO A 28 -1.15 9.96 -12.99
CA PRO A 28 -1.61 11.31 -13.25
C PRO A 28 -0.73 12.05 -14.28
N GLY A 29 -1.38 12.81 -15.15
CA GLY A 29 -0.74 13.84 -15.96
C GLY A 29 -0.90 15.23 -15.34
N VAL A 30 -0.33 16.25 -15.98
CA VAL A 30 -0.38 17.65 -15.52
C VAL A 30 -1.82 18.15 -15.31
N ALA A 31 -2.77 17.70 -16.14
CA ALA A 31 -4.18 18.05 -16.02
C ALA A 31 -4.80 17.63 -14.67
N GLN A 32 -4.19 16.68 -13.96
CA GLN A 32 -4.64 16.17 -12.66
C GLN A 32 -3.79 16.72 -11.51
N GLY A 33 -2.94 17.72 -11.75
CA GLY A 33 -2.00 18.23 -10.76
C GLY A 33 -2.61 18.82 -9.50
N GLN A 34 -3.89 19.18 -9.57
CA GLN A 34 -4.69 19.72 -8.46
C GLN A 34 -5.44 18.65 -7.65
N VAL A 35 -5.31 17.36 -8.00
CA VAL A 35 -5.87 16.26 -7.20
C VAL A 35 -5.10 16.17 -5.89
N ASP A 36 -5.80 16.23 -4.77
CA ASP A 36 -5.24 16.25 -3.43
C ASP A 36 -5.56 14.96 -2.65
N LEU A 37 -4.95 14.81 -1.47
CA LEU A 37 -5.22 13.73 -0.51
C LEU A 37 -6.73 13.55 -0.25
N ASP A 38 -7.45 14.66 -0.16
CA ASP A 38 -8.88 14.70 0.08
C ASP A 38 -9.67 13.97 -1.03
N ASP A 39 -9.24 14.10 -2.28
CA ASP A 39 -9.87 13.48 -3.43
C ASP A 39 -9.54 11.99 -3.51
N TYR A 40 -8.31 11.58 -3.18
CA TYR A 40 -7.97 10.16 -3.07
C TYR A 40 -8.79 9.44 -2.01
N VAL A 41 -9.08 10.11 -0.89
CA VAL A 41 -9.92 9.53 0.17
C VAL A 41 -11.38 9.47 -0.27
N VAL A 42 -11.98 10.58 -0.72
CA VAL A 42 -13.43 10.65 -0.95
C VAL A 42 -13.81 10.21 -2.36
N ASP A 43 -13.11 10.64 -3.39
CA ASP A 43 -13.42 10.26 -4.78
C ASP A 43 -12.67 8.99 -5.21
N GLY A 44 -11.71 8.52 -4.42
CA GLY A 44 -11.05 7.23 -4.58
C GLY A 44 -11.67 6.15 -3.70
N VAL A 45 -11.34 6.16 -2.40
CA VAL A 45 -11.73 5.07 -1.48
C VAL A 45 -13.24 5.03 -1.22
N ILE A 46 -13.88 6.16 -0.90
CA ILE A 46 -15.32 6.17 -0.63
C ILE A 46 -16.11 5.85 -1.91
N ALA A 47 -15.74 6.42 -3.06
CA ALA A 47 -16.35 6.08 -4.34
C ALA A 47 -16.23 4.58 -4.70
N ALA A 48 -15.09 3.95 -4.39
CA ALA A 48 -14.92 2.52 -4.58
C ALA A 48 -15.86 1.70 -3.68
N LEU A 49 -16.06 2.09 -2.42
CA LEU A 49 -17.04 1.45 -1.53
C LEU A 49 -18.47 1.57 -2.08
N ASP A 50 -18.83 2.74 -2.62
CA ASP A 50 -20.14 2.95 -3.24
C ASP A 50 -20.33 2.08 -4.49
N ALA A 51 -19.29 1.93 -5.32
CA ALA A 51 -19.33 1.05 -6.48
C ALA A 51 -19.46 -0.43 -6.07
N VAL A 52 -18.79 -0.87 -5.00
CA VAL A 52 -18.91 -2.25 -4.49
C VAL A 52 -20.31 -2.52 -3.96
N GLU A 53 -20.89 -1.61 -3.18
CA GLU A 53 -22.26 -1.75 -2.68
C GLU A 53 -23.27 -1.79 -3.83
N ALA A 54 -23.09 -0.94 -4.85
CA ALA A 54 -23.93 -0.95 -6.05
C ALA A 54 -23.81 -2.27 -6.85
N ALA A 55 -22.61 -2.83 -6.95
CA ALA A 55 -22.36 -4.05 -7.72
C ALA A 55 -22.80 -5.33 -7.00
N THR A 56 -22.78 -5.34 -5.67
CA THR A 56 -22.96 -6.56 -4.87
C THR A 56 -24.22 -6.58 -4.02
N GLY A 57 -24.77 -5.40 -3.69
CA GLY A 57 -25.78 -5.22 -2.65
C GLY A 57 -25.20 -5.22 -1.23
N GLU A 58 -23.91 -5.51 -1.06
CA GLU A 58 -23.25 -5.60 0.24
C GLU A 58 -22.74 -4.23 0.69
N ARG A 59 -23.20 -3.81 1.86
CA ARG A 59 -22.83 -2.51 2.42
C ARG A 59 -21.43 -2.49 3.03
N GLU A 60 -21.02 -3.61 3.61
CA GLU A 60 -19.78 -3.75 4.36
C GLU A 60 -18.78 -4.60 3.59
N VAL A 61 -17.51 -4.19 3.63
CA VAL A 61 -16.40 -4.95 3.01
C VAL A 61 -15.28 -5.20 4.02
N HIS A 62 -14.47 -6.21 3.76
CA HIS A 62 -13.14 -6.32 4.35
C HIS A 62 -12.17 -5.47 3.53
N GLY A 63 -11.63 -4.41 4.13
CA GLY A 63 -10.72 -3.50 3.46
C GLY A 63 -9.27 -3.98 3.55
N ILE A 64 -8.52 -3.94 2.46
CA ILE A 64 -7.07 -4.15 2.47
C ILE A 64 -6.40 -2.87 1.95
N GLY A 65 -5.43 -2.37 2.71
CA GLY A 65 -4.61 -1.22 2.31
C GLY A 65 -3.13 -1.52 2.43
N TYR A 66 -2.34 -1.15 1.42
CA TYR A 66 -0.90 -1.39 1.39
C TYR A 66 -0.13 -0.08 1.29
N CYS A 67 0.86 0.11 2.15
CA CYS A 67 1.68 1.32 2.21
C CYS A 67 0.78 2.56 2.35
N ILE A 68 0.97 3.59 1.52
CA ILE A 68 0.14 4.80 1.54
C ILE A 68 -1.35 4.52 1.23
N GLY A 69 -1.66 3.41 0.54
CA GLY A 69 -3.04 2.96 0.36
C GLY A 69 -3.71 2.55 1.67
N GLY A 70 -2.95 2.03 2.64
CA GLY A 70 -3.42 1.80 4.01
C GLY A 70 -3.70 3.09 4.76
N THR A 71 -2.87 4.12 4.55
CA THR A 71 -3.14 5.45 5.10
C THR A 71 -4.45 6.00 4.50
N ALA A 72 -4.65 5.92 3.19
CA ALA A 72 -5.89 6.34 2.54
C ALA A 72 -7.13 5.60 3.05
N LEU A 73 -7.05 4.27 3.22
CA LEU A 73 -8.13 3.48 3.81
C LEU A 73 -8.43 3.89 5.26
N SER A 74 -7.39 4.15 6.05
CA SER A 74 -7.52 4.60 7.45
C SER A 74 -8.17 5.98 7.54
N LEU A 75 -7.79 6.90 6.66
CA LEU A 75 -8.42 8.22 6.54
C LEU A 75 -9.87 8.12 6.10
N ALA A 76 -10.21 7.22 5.18
CA ALA A 76 -11.58 6.97 4.75
C ALA A 76 -12.45 6.44 5.91
N MET A 77 -11.95 5.47 6.68
CA MET A 77 -12.64 4.99 7.89
C MET A 77 -12.82 6.11 8.92
N GLY A 78 -11.79 6.93 9.15
CA GLY A 78 -11.86 8.09 10.03
C GLY A 78 -12.86 9.14 9.56
N TRP A 79 -12.96 9.37 8.24
CA TRP A 79 -13.91 10.29 7.62
C TRP A 79 -15.36 9.80 7.78
N LEU A 80 -15.61 8.51 7.53
CA LEU A 80 -16.91 7.88 7.77
C LEU A 80 -17.34 8.01 9.24
N ALA A 81 -16.43 7.70 10.17
CA ALA A 81 -16.68 7.77 11.61
C ALA A 81 -16.96 9.22 12.06
N ALA A 82 -16.17 10.20 11.60
CA ALA A 82 -16.35 11.60 11.94
C ALA A 82 -17.70 12.16 11.46
N ARG A 83 -18.21 11.66 10.32
CA ARG A 83 -19.51 12.02 9.76
C ARG A 83 -20.67 11.18 10.27
N ARG A 84 -20.43 10.27 11.22
CA ARG A 84 -21.44 9.35 11.78
C ARG A 84 -22.16 8.53 10.70
N GLN A 85 -21.45 8.18 9.62
CA GLN A 85 -21.99 7.27 8.63
C GLN A 85 -22.04 5.85 9.22
N LYS A 86 -23.01 5.03 8.78
CA LYS A 86 -23.01 3.61 9.16
C LYS A 86 -21.72 2.97 8.66
N GLN A 87 -21.30 1.92 9.35
CA GLN A 87 -20.11 1.14 8.99
C GLN A 87 -20.19 0.65 7.54
N ARG A 88 -19.06 0.78 6.84
CA ARG A 88 -18.84 0.31 5.45
C ARG A 88 -17.63 -0.62 5.37
N VAL A 89 -16.77 -0.61 6.38
CA VAL A 89 -15.58 -1.46 6.48
C VAL A 89 -15.73 -2.32 7.72
N ARG A 90 -15.95 -3.63 7.52
CA ARG A 90 -16.21 -4.61 8.58
C ARG A 90 -14.96 -4.95 9.37
N SER A 91 -13.85 -5.18 8.66
CA SER A 91 -12.49 -5.16 9.21
C SER A 91 -11.53 -4.58 8.19
N ALA A 92 -10.36 -4.12 8.65
CA ALA A 92 -9.31 -3.63 7.78
C ALA A 92 -7.99 -4.37 8.02
N THR A 93 -7.30 -4.72 6.95
CA THR A 93 -5.93 -5.23 7.00
C THR A 93 -4.99 -4.21 6.38
N LEU A 94 -4.00 -3.75 7.15
CA LEU A 94 -3.05 -2.71 6.75
C LEU A 94 -1.65 -3.31 6.62
N PHE A 95 -1.09 -3.29 5.42
CA PHE A 95 0.26 -3.78 5.14
C PHE A 95 1.25 -2.63 5.16
N THR A 96 2.31 -2.73 5.98
CA THR A 96 3.44 -1.77 6.09
C THR A 96 3.00 -0.30 6.00
N THR A 97 1.97 0.04 6.79
CA THR A 97 1.27 1.32 6.70
C THR A 97 1.68 2.23 7.84
N LEU A 98 2.18 3.42 7.51
CA LEU A 98 2.42 4.50 8.47
C LEU A 98 1.11 5.27 8.73
N LEU A 99 0.88 5.56 10.02
CA LEU A 99 -0.24 6.38 10.52
C LEU A 99 0.26 7.43 11.51
N ASP A 100 1.29 7.07 12.27
CA ASP A 100 2.22 8.01 12.87
C ASP A 100 3.47 8.10 11.97
N PHE A 101 3.78 9.30 11.49
CA PHE A 101 4.90 9.56 10.58
C PHE A 101 6.14 10.12 11.31
N SER A 102 6.15 10.10 12.65
CA SER A 102 7.29 10.55 13.47
C SER A 102 8.58 9.76 13.21
N GLN A 103 8.46 8.52 12.73
CA GLN A 103 9.57 7.63 12.35
C GLN A 103 9.45 7.21 10.88
N PRO A 104 9.75 8.09 9.91
CA PRO A 104 9.50 7.87 8.49
C PRO A 104 10.52 6.93 7.80
N GLY A 105 11.31 6.19 8.57
CA GLY A 105 12.40 5.36 8.05
C GLY A 105 13.48 6.19 7.37
N GLU A 106 14.13 5.62 6.36
CA GLU A 106 15.25 6.26 5.66
C GLU A 106 14.83 7.51 4.87
N LEU A 107 13.54 7.65 4.53
CA LEU A 107 13.01 8.88 3.92
C LEU A 107 13.18 10.09 4.82
N GLY A 108 13.33 9.89 6.14
CA GLY A 108 13.50 10.95 7.15
C GLY A 108 14.60 11.95 6.82
N ILE A 109 15.63 11.55 6.09
CA ILE A 109 16.71 12.45 5.65
C ILE A 109 16.21 13.61 4.77
N PHE A 110 15.11 13.40 4.04
CA PHE A 110 14.50 14.40 3.16
C PHE A 110 13.40 15.21 3.85
N ILE A 111 13.01 14.85 5.08
CA ILE A 111 11.86 15.45 5.77
C ILE A 111 12.33 16.62 6.61
N HIS A 112 12.54 17.77 5.97
CA HIS A 112 12.79 19.04 6.63
C HIS A 112 12.35 20.23 5.75
N GLU A 113 12.11 21.36 6.40
CA GLU A 113 11.44 22.53 5.80
C GLU A 113 12.04 22.99 4.46
N PRO A 114 13.36 23.21 4.33
CA PRO A 114 13.96 23.67 3.07
C PRO A 114 13.75 22.71 1.89
N ILE A 115 13.89 21.39 2.10
CA ILE A 115 13.72 20.41 1.02
C ILE A 115 12.24 20.34 0.62
N ILE A 116 11.34 20.28 1.60
CA ILE A 116 9.91 20.19 1.31
C ILE A 116 9.43 21.46 0.59
N ALA A 117 9.83 22.65 1.02
CA ALA A 117 9.48 23.90 0.35
C ALA A 117 9.99 23.95 -1.11
N ALA A 118 11.20 23.42 -1.36
CA ALA A 118 11.74 23.31 -2.71
C ALA A 118 10.94 22.33 -3.59
N LEU A 119 10.58 21.17 -3.05
CA LEU A 119 9.73 20.19 -3.73
C LEU A 119 8.33 20.75 -3.99
N GLU A 120 7.77 21.50 -3.05
CA GLU A 120 6.48 22.18 -3.20
C GLU A 120 6.51 23.17 -4.36
N ALA A 121 7.53 24.04 -4.40
CA ALA A 121 7.71 24.99 -5.51
C ALA A 121 7.90 24.29 -6.86
N GLN A 122 8.64 23.18 -6.91
CA GLN A 122 8.78 22.36 -8.11
C GLN A 122 7.43 21.78 -8.57
N ASN A 123 6.64 21.25 -7.65
CA ASN A 123 5.36 20.62 -7.94
C ASN A 123 4.31 21.65 -8.35
N GLU A 124 4.32 22.85 -7.74
CA GLU A 124 3.50 24.00 -8.14
C GLU A 124 3.79 24.40 -9.59
N ALA A 125 5.08 24.46 -9.96
CA ALA A 125 5.49 24.85 -11.31
C ALA A 125 5.21 23.77 -12.37
N ARG A 126 5.33 22.48 -12.02
CA ARG A 126 5.19 21.36 -12.98
C ARG A 126 3.82 20.70 -12.98
N GLY A 127 3.02 20.90 -11.94
CA GLY A 127 1.75 20.22 -11.71
C GLY A 127 1.87 18.75 -11.28
N ILE A 128 3.04 18.12 -11.41
CA ILE A 128 3.28 16.71 -11.04
C ILE A 128 4.64 16.55 -10.39
N MET A 129 4.74 15.57 -9.49
CA MET A 129 6.00 14.94 -9.12
C MET A 129 6.29 13.80 -10.10
N ASP A 130 7.40 13.92 -10.82
CA ASP A 130 7.82 12.97 -11.84
C ASP A 130 8.21 11.64 -11.21
N GLY A 131 7.55 10.55 -11.64
CA GLY A 131 7.80 9.22 -11.11
C GLY A 131 9.24 8.74 -11.28
N ARG A 132 9.97 9.26 -12.27
CA ARG A 132 11.40 8.92 -12.48
C ARG A 132 12.29 9.52 -11.39
N GLN A 133 11.95 10.71 -10.90
CA GLN A 133 12.67 11.33 -9.79
C GLN A 133 12.38 10.58 -8.49
N LEU A 134 11.11 10.23 -8.24
CA LEU A 134 10.73 9.38 -7.11
C LEU A 134 11.47 8.04 -7.15
N ALA A 135 11.52 7.38 -8.31
CA ALA A 135 12.21 6.12 -8.49
C ALA A 135 13.70 6.21 -8.12
N VAL A 136 14.37 7.29 -8.51
CA VAL A 136 15.77 7.54 -8.14
C VAL A 136 15.91 7.73 -6.63
N SER A 137 15.05 8.54 -6.00
CA SER A 137 15.06 8.74 -4.55
C SER A 137 14.88 7.43 -3.78
N PHE A 138 13.87 6.60 -4.13
CA PHE A 138 13.67 5.29 -3.49
C PHE A 138 14.80 4.30 -3.79
N SER A 139 15.42 4.39 -4.96
CA SER A 139 16.54 3.53 -5.34
C SER A 139 17.82 3.86 -4.56
N LEU A 140 18.09 5.14 -4.30
CA LEU A 140 19.20 5.59 -3.45
C LEU A 140 19.06 5.12 -2.00
N LEU A 141 17.82 4.93 -1.53
CA LEU A 141 17.56 4.32 -0.22
C LEU A 141 17.82 2.80 -0.20
N ARG A 142 18.05 2.15 -1.35
CA ARG A 142 18.25 0.69 -1.45
C ARG A 142 19.56 0.27 -2.13
N GLU A 143 20.60 1.10 -2.10
CA GLU A 143 21.89 0.85 -2.78
C GLU A 143 22.41 -0.59 -2.58
N ASN A 144 22.43 -1.09 -1.35
CA ASN A 144 22.98 -2.41 -1.03
C ASN A 144 22.13 -3.61 -1.50
N SER A 145 20.79 -3.47 -1.56
CA SER A 145 19.90 -4.61 -1.83
C SER A 145 19.34 -4.66 -3.24
N LEU A 146 19.25 -3.52 -3.94
CA LEU A 146 18.74 -3.44 -5.31
C LEU A 146 19.82 -3.24 -6.36
N TYR A 147 20.81 -2.39 -6.10
CA TYR A 147 21.87 -2.09 -7.07
C TYR A 147 23.07 -3.01 -6.91
N TRP A 148 23.54 -3.20 -5.67
CA TRP A 148 24.83 -3.85 -5.46
C TRP A 148 24.83 -5.35 -5.66
N ASN A 149 23.80 -6.06 -5.20
CA ASN A 149 23.64 -7.49 -5.51
C ASN A 149 23.51 -7.73 -7.01
N TYR A 150 22.73 -6.90 -7.72
CA TYR A 150 22.59 -7.00 -9.16
C TYR A 150 23.91 -6.75 -9.88
N TYR A 151 24.67 -5.71 -9.50
CA TYR A 151 25.98 -5.42 -10.06
C TYR A 151 26.98 -6.54 -9.75
N ILE A 152 27.03 -7.04 -8.51
CA ILE A 152 27.92 -8.12 -8.11
C ILE A 152 27.59 -9.39 -8.92
N ASP A 153 26.33 -9.81 -8.97
CA ASP A 153 25.94 -11.05 -9.63
C ASP A 153 26.02 -10.93 -11.16
N SER A 154 25.57 -9.80 -11.72
CA SER A 154 25.49 -9.61 -13.17
C SER A 154 26.80 -9.13 -13.79
N TYR A 155 27.42 -8.09 -13.22
CA TYR A 155 28.63 -7.48 -13.77
C TYR A 155 29.91 -8.17 -13.27
N LEU A 156 30.03 -8.46 -11.97
CA LEU A 156 31.26 -9.07 -11.43
C LEU A 156 31.30 -10.60 -11.57
N LYS A 157 30.17 -11.31 -11.39
CA LYS A 157 30.11 -12.79 -11.49
C LYS A 157 29.66 -13.29 -12.86
N GLY A 158 29.24 -12.40 -13.76
CA GLY A 158 28.80 -12.75 -15.12
C GLY A 158 27.52 -13.59 -15.17
N GLN A 159 26.71 -13.59 -14.11
CA GLN A 159 25.46 -14.33 -14.06
C GLN A 159 24.37 -13.54 -14.78
N SER A 160 23.57 -14.20 -15.63
CA SER A 160 22.43 -13.52 -16.23
C SER A 160 21.44 -13.12 -15.13
N PRO A 161 20.93 -11.88 -15.11
CA PRO A 161 19.94 -11.47 -14.14
C PRO A 161 18.73 -12.40 -14.21
N VAL A 162 18.34 -12.99 -13.08
CA VAL A 162 17.09 -13.72 -13.01
C VAL A 162 15.96 -12.71 -13.22
N ALA A 163 15.05 -13.01 -14.16
CA ALA A 163 13.85 -12.20 -14.36
C ALA A 163 13.10 -12.07 -13.03
N SER A 164 13.15 -10.88 -12.44
CA SER A 164 12.51 -10.57 -11.17
C SER A 164 11.27 -9.74 -11.45
N ASP A 165 10.11 -10.33 -11.17
CA ASP A 165 8.82 -9.65 -11.13
C ASP A 165 8.83 -8.45 -10.18
N LEU A 166 9.54 -8.58 -9.05
CA LEU A 166 9.75 -7.51 -8.10
C LEU A 166 10.50 -6.32 -8.71
N LEU A 167 11.59 -6.59 -9.43
CA LEU A 167 12.33 -5.52 -10.12
C LEU A 167 11.50 -4.89 -11.24
N HIS A 168 10.74 -5.70 -11.99
CA HIS A 168 9.83 -5.18 -13.01
C HIS A 168 8.82 -4.21 -12.41
N TRP A 169 8.11 -4.62 -11.36
CA TRP A 169 7.16 -3.79 -10.62
C TRP A 169 7.82 -2.51 -10.08
N ASN A 170 9.00 -2.63 -9.48
CA ASN A 170 9.72 -1.48 -8.91
C ASN A 170 10.18 -0.47 -9.99
N SER A 171 10.49 -0.96 -11.19
CA SER A 171 10.91 -0.13 -12.33
C SER A 171 9.76 0.54 -13.09
N ASP A 172 8.52 0.07 -12.90
CA ASP A 172 7.33 0.63 -13.55
C ASP A 172 6.74 1.78 -12.72
N SER A 173 7.48 2.89 -12.71
CA SER A 173 7.16 4.05 -11.87
C SER A 173 5.92 4.80 -12.36
N THR A 174 5.24 5.47 -11.44
CA THR A 174 4.08 6.34 -11.71
C THR A 174 4.36 7.76 -11.28
N ASN A 175 3.77 8.74 -11.98
CA ASN A 175 3.78 10.11 -11.48
C ASN A 175 2.89 10.22 -10.23
N VAL A 176 3.05 11.32 -9.51
CA VAL A 176 2.13 11.72 -8.45
C VAL A 176 1.64 13.13 -8.78
N ALA A 177 0.35 13.42 -8.58
CA ALA A 177 -0.15 14.78 -8.74
C ALA A 177 0.57 15.69 -7.74
N GLY A 178 0.96 16.89 -8.18
CA GLY A 178 1.81 17.78 -7.39
C GLY A 178 1.19 18.13 -6.04
N LYS A 179 -0.12 18.42 -6.03
CA LYS A 179 -0.84 18.82 -4.82
C LYS A 179 -0.90 17.72 -3.76
N ILE A 180 -1.28 16.49 -4.11
CA ILE A 180 -1.26 15.38 -3.14
C ILE A 180 0.16 15.08 -2.66
N HIS A 181 1.17 15.14 -3.53
CA HIS A 181 2.56 14.92 -3.10
C HIS A 181 2.99 15.94 -2.04
N ASN A 182 2.68 17.23 -2.26
CA ASN A 182 2.91 18.28 -1.28
C ASN A 182 2.14 18.02 0.03
N SER A 183 0.85 17.69 -0.06
CA SER A 183 0.03 17.35 1.12
C SER A 183 0.61 16.18 1.91
N LEU A 184 1.07 15.11 1.25
CA LEU A 184 1.68 13.96 1.92
C LEU A 184 2.95 14.38 2.68
N LEU A 185 3.87 15.09 2.02
CA LEU A 185 5.12 15.52 2.63
C LEU A 185 4.89 16.49 3.79
N ARG A 186 4.11 17.55 3.57
CA ARG A 186 3.88 18.58 4.57
C ARG A 186 3.03 18.06 5.72
N ARG A 187 1.82 17.60 5.40
CA ARG A 187 0.77 17.36 6.41
C ARG A 187 1.00 16.05 7.15
N LEU A 188 1.57 15.04 6.50
CA LEU A 188 1.83 13.75 7.13
C LEU A 188 3.27 13.63 7.58
N TYR A 189 4.24 13.67 6.65
CA TYR A 189 5.64 13.39 7.02
C TYR A 189 6.26 14.45 7.94
N LEU A 190 6.09 15.73 7.64
CA LEU A 190 6.73 16.78 8.44
C LEU A 190 5.89 17.20 9.64
N GLU A 191 4.62 17.53 9.42
CA GLU A 191 3.76 18.08 10.47
C GLU A 191 3.03 16.99 11.27
N ASN A 192 3.01 15.75 10.79
CA ASN A 192 2.36 14.60 11.44
C ASN A 192 0.93 14.91 11.92
N GLN A 193 0.16 15.62 11.09
CA GLN A 193 -1.16 16.12 11.44
C GLN A 193 -2.15 14.99 11.77
N LEU A 194 -1.93 13.77 11.27
CA LEU A 194 -2.82 12.64 11.57
C LEU A 194 -2.71 12.20 13.04
N GLU A 195 -1.48 12.00 13.53
CA GLU A 195 -1.19 11.62 14.92
C GLU A 195 -1.64 12.72 15.89
N LYS A 196 -1.32 13.99 15.59
CA LYS A 196 -1.77 15.17 16.35
C LYS A 196 -3.28 15.40 16.29
N GLY A 197 -3.98 14.64 15.43
CA GLY A 197 -5.41 14.75 15.19
C GLY A 197 -5.81 16.07 14.53
N GLU A 198 -4.92 16.78 13.86
CA GLU A 198 -5.17 18.07 13.19
C GLU A 198 -5.61 17.90 11.74
N LEU A 199 -5.34 16.73 11.14
CA LEU A 199 -5.62 16.44 9.74
C LEU A 199 -7.11 16.54 9.44
N LYS A 200 -7.45 17.25 8.36
CA LYS A 200 -8.81 17.35 7.82
C LYS A 200 -8.90 16.77 6.41
N ILE A 201 -9.98 16.07 6.13
CA ILE A 201 -10.35 15.62 4.77
C ILE A 201 -11.72 16.22 4.43
N ARG A 202 -11.81 17.02 3.38
CA ARG A 202 -12.99 17.83 2.99
C ARG A 202 -13.59 18.53 4.21
N HIS A 203 -12.73 19.31 4.89
CA HIS A 203 -13.04 20.04 6.13
C HIS A 203 -13.45 19.17 7.34
N THR A 204 -13.44 17.84 7.22
CA THR A 204 -13.78 16.90 8.29
C THR A 204 -12.52 16.50 9.03
N ARG A 205 -12.42 16.86 10.32
CA ARG A 205 -11.30 16.48 11.18
C ARG A 205 -11.28 14.96 11.38
N ILE A 206 -10.13 14.34 11.12
CA ILE A 206 -9.93 12.90 11.23
C ILE A 206 -9.43 12.56 12.63
N ALA A 207 -10.08 11.59 13.27
CA ALA A 207 -9.67 11.06 14.56
C ALA A 207 -9.83 9.54 14.54
N LEU A 208 -8.72 8.81 14.37
CA LEU A 208 -8.73 7.34 14.27
C LEU A 208 -9.22 6.66 15.56
N ALA A 209 -9.14 7.34 16.71
CA ALA A 209 -9.69 6.86 17.98
C ALA A 209 -11.23 6.64 17.93
N LYS A 210 -11.92 7.27 16.97
CA LYS A 210 -13.36 7.08 16.73
C LYS A 210 -13.66 5.91 15.79
N VAL A 211 -12.67 5.38 15.08
CA VAL A 211 -12.83 4.21 14.22
C VAL A 211 -12.91 2.98 15.11
N LYS A 212 -14.04 2.26 15.03
CA LYS A 212 -14.30 1.03 15.80
C LYS A 212 -14.10 -0.25 14.98
N THR A 213 -13.90 -0.11 13.67
CA THR A 213 -13.53 -1.21 12.77
C THR A 213 -12.29 -1.94 13.32
N PRO A 214 -12.34 -3.27 13.50
CA PRO A 214 -11.17 -4.09 13.82
C PRO A 214 -10.08 -3.94 12.77
N VAL A 215 -8.84 -3.73 13.21
CA VAL A 215 -7.68 -3.56 12.34
C VAL A 215 -6.65 -4.66 12.61
N LEU A 216 -6.25 -5.37 11.55
CA LEU A 216 -5.04 -6.19 11.54
C LEU A 216 -3.94 -5.40 10.83
N LEU A 217 -2.84 -5.12 11.51
CA LEU A 217 -1.68 -4.47 10.92
C LEU A 217 -0.55 -5.48 10.73
N VAL A 218 -0.02 -5.55 9.51
CA VAL A 218 1.04 -6.49 9.14
C VAL A 218 2.25 -5.70 8.68
N SER A 219 3.37 -5.88 9.38
CA SER A 219 4.65 -5.23 9.06
C SER A 219 5.72 -6.26 8.79
N ALA A 220 6.87 -5.84 8.28
CA ALA A 220 8.00 -6.74 8.02
C ALA A 220 9.22 -6.31 8.86
N VAL A 221 9.94 -7.28 9.43
CA VAL A 221 11.01 -7.03 10.40
C VAL A 221 12.21 -6.28 9.79
N ASP A 222 12.51 -6.53 8.51
CA ASP A 222 13.61 -5.89 7.77
C ASP A 222 13.11 -4.76 6.85
N ASP A 223 11.93 -4.20 7.12
CA ASP A 223 11.39 -3.05 6.40
C ASP A 223 12.10 -1.76 6.85
N HIS A 224 12.84 -1.14 5.93
CA HIS A 224 13.55 0.13 6.12
C HIS A 224 12.73 1.35 5.62
N ILE A 225 11.63 1.10 4.90
CA ILE A 225 10.74 2.14 4.36
C ILE A 225 9.70 2.50 5.42
N ALA A 226 8.98 1.49 5.90
CA ALA A 226 7.98 1.62 6.95
C ALA A 226 8.43 0.79 8.14
N LEU A 227 9.30 1.38 8.96
CA LEU A 227 9.86 0.71 10.15
C LEU A 227 8.73 0.12 10.99
N TRP A 228 8.81 -1.18 11.29
CA TRP A 228 7.72 -1.89 11.95
C TRP A 228 7.39 -1.31 13.34
N GLN A 229 8.35 -0.67 13.99
CA GLN A 229 8.15 0.05 15.24
C GLN A 229 7.21 1.25 15.04
N GLY A 230 7.38 2.00 13.95
CA GLY A 230 6.54 3.15 13.61
C GLY A 230 5.14 2.73 13.20
N THR A 231 5.00 1.65 12.42
CA THR A 231 3.68 1.10 12.07
C THR A 231 2.95 0.50 13.28
N TRP A 232 3.68 -0.15 14.20
CA TRP A 232 3.15 -0.66 15.47
C TRP A 232 2.64 0.49 16.36
N GLN A 233 3.40 1.58 16.47
CA GLN A 233 2.96 2.78 17.20
C GLN A 233 1.73 3.40 16.55
N GLY A 234 1.72 3.53 15.22
CA GLY A 234 0.59 4.06 14.46
C GLY A 234 -0.71 3.26 14.66
N MET A 235 -0.61 1.94 14.91
CA MET A 235 -1.77 1.10 15.22
C MET A 235 -2.51 1.58 16.48
N ALA A 236 -1.80 2.18 17.45
CA ALA A 236 -2.39 2.66 18.69
C ALA A 236 -3.41 3.79 18.48
N LEU A 237 -3.37 4.47 17.33
CA LEU A 237 -4.31 5.55 16.98
C LEU A 237 -5.74 5.06 16.78
N PHE A 238 -5.95 3.77 16.48
CA PHE A 238 -7.29 3.21 16.33
C PHE A 238 -7.97 2.95 17.68
N GLY A 239 -9.27 3.22 17.75
CA GLY A 239 -10.07 2.98 18.95
C GLY A 239 -10.89 1.68 18.95
N GLY A 240 -10.70 0.82 17.95
CA GLY A 240 -11.31 -0.51 17.84
C GLY A 240 -10.35 -1.62 18.26
N GLU A 241 -10.72 -2.88 17.98
CA GLU A 241 -9.80 -4.01 18.13
C GLU A 241 -8.57 -3.84 17.22
N ARG A 242 -7.40 -4.18 17.74
CA ARG A 242 -6.11 -4.05 17.05
C ARG A 242 -5.38 -5.38 17.16
N ARG A 243 -4.93 -5.92 16.04
CA ARG A 243 -4.01 -7.07 15.97
C ARG A 243 -2.79 -6.69 15.18
N PHE A 244 -1.64 -7.23 15.56
CA PHE A 244 -0.37 -6.97 14.89
C PHE A 244 0.31 -8.27 14.52
N ILE A 245 0.83 -8.34 13.30
CA ILE A 245 1.68 -9.42 12.80
C ILE A 245 2.98 -8.79 12.32
N LEU A 246 4.10 -9.38 12.73
CA LEU A 246 5.42 -9.06 12.20
C LEU A 246 5.88 -10.19 11.31
N ALA A 247 5.93 -9.99 10.00
CA ALA A 247 6.47 -10.94 9.04
C ALA A 247 8.01 -10.85 9.00
N GLU A 248 8.67 -11.96 8.71
CA GLU A 248 10.09 -11.95 8.33
C GLU A 248 10.32 -11.26 6.97
N SER A 249 11.58 -10.96 6.67
CA SER A 249 12.02 -10.28 5.43
C SER A 249 11.64 -8.80 5.36
N GLY A 250 11.79 -8.20 4.18
CA GLY A 250 11.61 -6.76 3.95
C GLY A 250 10.24 -6.38 3.36
N HIS A 251 10.06 -5.08 3.09
CA HIS A 251 8.79 -4.42 2.71
C HIS A 251 7.86 -5.18 1.76
N ILE A 252 8.41 -5.84 0.73
CA ILE A 252 7.62 -6.56 -0.28
C ILE A 252 7.67 -8.06 -0.06
N ALA A 253 8.85 -8.63 0.22
CA ALA A 253 9.02 -10.07 0.38
C ALA A 253 8.31 -10.61 1.64
N GLY A 254 8.24 -9.82 2.72
CA GLY A 254 7.50 -10.19 3.92
C GLY A 254 5.98 -10.12 3.74
N ILE A 255 5.49 -9.19 2.92
CA ILE A 255 4.06 -9.02 2.65
C ILE A 255 3.57 -9.99 1.57
N ILE A 256 4.31 -10.12 0.47
CA ILE A 256 3.99 -11.04 -0.62
C ILE A 256 4.68 -12.39 -0.39
N ASN A 257 4.17 -13.12 0.60
CA ASN A 257 4.64 -14.45 0.97
C ASN A 257 3.52 -15.48 0.79
N PRO A 258 3.32 -16.06 -0.41
CA PRO A 258 2.26 -17.04 -0.64
C PRO A 258 2.49 -18.32 0.21
N PRO A 259 1.45 -18.91 0.82
CA PRO A 259 1.59 -20.10 1.68
C PRO A 259 2.33 -21.26 1.03
N ASP A 260 2.04 -21.54 -0.25
CA ASP A 260 2.63 -22.66 -0.99
C ASP A 260 4.15 -22.51 -1.21
N ALA A 261 4.70 -21.30 -1.05
CA ALA A 261 6.14 -21.11 -1.13
C ALA A 261 6.88 -21.72 0.07
N ASN A 262 6.20 -21.96 1.19
CA ASN A 262 6.78 -22.54 2.42
C ASN A 262 8.09 -21.85 2.86
N LYS A 263 8.09 -20.51 2.78
CA LYS A 263 9.22 -19.67 3.15
C LYS A 263 8.87 -18.77 4.32
N TYR A 264 9.92 -18.38 5.04
CA TYR A 264 9.86 -17.41 6.13
C TYR A 264 9.02 -17.87 7.32
N GLY A 265 8.75 -16.93 8.21
CA GLY A 265 7.84 -17.02 9.34
C GLY A 265 7.31 -15.65 9.73
N PHE A 266 6.58 -15.61 10.83
CA PHE A 266 6.03 -14.38 11.39
C PHE A 266 5.84 -14.49 12.89
N TRP A 267 5.74 -13.35 13.58
CA TRP A 267 5.44 -13.25 14.99
C TRP A 267 4.03 -12.70 15.19
N GLN A 268 3.36 -13.21 16.21
CA GLN A 268 2.11 -12.65 16.74
C GLN A 268 2.14 -12.68 18.27
N SER A 269 1.42 -11.75 18.90
CA SER A 269 1.23 -11.76 20.34
C SER A 269 -0.20 -11.39 20.68
N GLU A 270 -0.73 -12.03 21.72
CA GLU A 270 -2.00 -11.67 22.37
C GLU A 270 -1.77 -10.86 23.65
N VAL A 271 -0.50 -10.63 24.02
CA VAL A 271 -0.13 -9.92 25.25
C VAL A 271 -0.09 -8.42 24.98
N GLU A 272 -0.73 -7.65 25.86
CA GLU A 272 -0.61 -6.19 25.84
C GLU A 272 0.85 -5.78 26.09
N ALA A 273 1.32 -4.80 25.34
CA ALA A 273 2.68 -4.29 25.43
C ALA A 273 2.69 -2.77 25.30
N ASP A 274 3.57 -2.11 26.06
CA ASP A 274 3.71 -0.65 26.07
C ASP A 274 4.75 -0.15 25.05
N SER A 275 5.50 -1.07 24.44
CA SER A 275 6.51 -0.74 23.43
C SER A 275 6.66 -1.85 22.38
N PRO A 276 7.14 -1.51 21.17
CA PRO A 276 7.44 -2.50 20.13
C PRO A 276 8.41 -3.60 20.62
N ALA A 277 9.43 -3.21 21.39
CA ALA A 277 10.42 -4.16 21.92
C ALA A 277 9.81 -5.17 22.90
N GLN A 278 8.93 -4.71 23.81
CA GLN A 278 8.18 -5.60 24.70
C GLN A 278 7.21 -6.49 23.92
N TRP A 279 6.53 -5.93 22.91
CA TRP A 279 5.64 -6.69 22.04
C TRP A 279 6.38 -7.86 21.38
N LEU A 280 7.56 -7.60 20.79
CA LEU A 280 8.37 -8.64 20.14
C LEU A 280 8.88 -9.68 21.15
N ALA A 281 9.31 -9.25 22.34
CA ALA A 281 9.76 -10.17 23.39
C ALA A 281 8.65 -11.11 23.89
N GLY A 282 7.39 -10.67 23.85
CA GLY A 282 6.21 -11.47 24.19
C GLY A 282 5.54 -12.14 22.99
N ALA A 283 6.09 -12.04 21.79
CA ALA A 283 5.49 -12.61 20.59
C ALA A 283 5.99 -14.03 20.33
N THR A 284 5.10 -14.87 19.80
CA THR A 284 5.43 -16.25 19.41
C THR A 284 5.70 -16.29 17.91
N HIS A 285 6.83 -16.88 17.53
CA HIS A 285 7.17 -17.13 16.13
C HIS A 285 6.41 -18.34 15.58
N GLN A 286 5.95 -18.22 14.35
CA GLN A 286 5.33 -19.27 13.56
C GLN A 286 6.03 -19.35 12.21
N SER A 287 6.22 -20.57 11.72
CA SER A 287 6.81 -20.81 10.40
C SER A 287 5.75 -20.70 9.29
N GLY A 288 6.18 -20.26 8.11
CA GLY A 288 5.34 -20.14 6.92
C GLY A 288 4.72 -18.76 6.74
N SER A 289 3.74 -18.68 5.85
CA SER A 289 3.03 -17.45 5.51
C SER A 289 2.06 -17.02 6.61
N TRP A 290 1.94 -15.70 6.82
CA TRP A 290 0.90 -15.09 7.65
C TRP A 290 -0.44 -14.91 6.91
N TRP A 291 -0.53 -15.14 5.60
CA TRP A 291 -1.78 -14.99 4.84
C TRP A 291 -2.95 -15.81 5.43
N PRO A 292 -2.76 -17.06 5.89
CA PRO A 292 -3.83 -17.82 6.55
C PRO A 292 -4.35 -17.14 7.82
N GLU A 293 -3.50 -16.41 8.55
CA GLU A 293 -3.88 -15.66 9.74
C GLU A 293 -4.76 -14.45 9.40
N MET A 294 -4.44 -13.75 8.30
CA MET A 294 -5.33 -12.71 7.78
C MET A 294 -6.69 -13.29 7.35
N MET A 295 -6.69 -14.45 6.69
CA MET A 295 -7.95 -15.08 6.30
C MET A 295 -8.76 -15.55 7.50
N ARG A 296 -8.12 -16.05 8.57
CA ARG A 296 -8.79 -16.33 9.84
C ARG A 296 -9.39 -15.06 10.44
N PHE A 297 -8.61 -13.97 10.49
CA PHE A 297 -9.09 -12.67 10.96
C PHE A 297 -10.31 -12.15 10.19
N ILE A 298 -10.36 -12.38 8.87
CA ILE A 298 -11.53 -12.05 8.05
C ILE A 298 -12.71 -13.00 8.39
N LYS A 299 -12.51 -14.32 8.33
CA LYS A 299 -13.55 -15.34 8.55
C LYS A 299 -14.17 -15.30 9.93
N ASP A 300 -13.40 -14.98 10.97
CA ASP A 300 -13.91 -14.83 12.35
C ASP A 300 -15.00 -13.75 12.45
N ARG A 301 -15.13 -12.89 11.43
CA ARG A 301 -16.10 -11.81 11.35
C ARG A 301 -17.13 -12.03 10.26
N ASP A 302 -16.99 -13.05 9.41
CA ASP A 302 -18.01 -13.43 8.44
C ASP A 302 -19.06 -14.31 9.14
N GLU A 303 -20.13 -13.68 9.62
CA GLU A 303 -21.24 -14.37 10.30
C GLU A 303 -22.26 -14.94 9.31
N ALA A 304 -22.17 -14.56 8.03
CA ALA A 304 -23.10 -14.97 6.98
C ALA A 304 -22.69 -16.28 6.31
N GLU A 305 -23.68 -17.02 5.81
CA GLU A 305 -23.42 -18.22 5.01
C GLU A 305 -22.69 -17.86 3.71
N PRO A 306 -21.76 -18.72 3.24
CA PRO A 306 -21.09 -18.51 1.96
C PRO A 306 -22.11 -18.39 0.81
N VAL A 307 -21.95 -17.36 -0.01
CA VAL A 307 -22.76 -17.17 -1.22
C VAL A 307 -22.10 -17.86 -2.43
N PRO A 308 -22.88 -18.24 -3.46
CA PRO A 308 -22.31 -18.68 -4.72
C PRO A 308 -21.35 -17.64 -5.30
N ALA A 309 -20.31 -18.12 -6.00
CA ALA A 309 -19.36 -17.24 -6.66
C ALA A 309 -20.08 -16.25 -7.58
N ARG A 310 -19.85 -14.95 -7.35
CA ARG A 310 -20.47 -13.89 -8.13
C ARG A 310 -19.91 -13.92 -9.55
N GLN A 311 -20.79 -13.83 -10.53
CA GLN A 311 -20.38 -13.60 -11.92
C GLN A 311 -20.13 -12.10 -12.10
N PRO A 312 -18.92 -11.68 -12.50
CA PRO A 312 -18.67 -10.27 -12.79
C PRO A 312 -19.64 -9.80 -13.87
N VAL A 313 -20.34 -8.69 -13.62
CA VAL A 313 -21.11 -8.00 -14.67
C VAL A 313 -20.15 -7.54 -15.78
N GLU A 314 -20.67 -7.39 -17.00
CA GLU A 314 -19.88 -6.83 -18.11
C GLU A 314 -19.38 -5.44 -17.72
N GLY A 315 -18.07 -5.34 -17.49
CA GLY A 315 -17.39 -4.11 -17.08
C GLY A 315 -17.01 -3.24 -18.29
N LEU A 316 -16.19 -2.23 -18.03
CA LEU A 316 -15.70 -1.34 -19.09
C LEU A 316 -14.67 -2.01 -20.01
N GLU A 317 -13.81 -2.86 -19.43
CA GLU A 317 -12.77 -3.62 -20.13
C GLU A 317 -12.31 -4.79 -19.26
N ALA A 318 -11.64 -5.77 -19.87
CA ALA A 318 -11.04 -6.88 -19.13
C ALA A 318 -9.89 -6.40 -18.24
N ALA A 319 -9.75 -7.04 -17.07
CA ALA A 319 -8.56 -6.88 -16.22
C ALA A 319 -7.27 -7.13 -17.05
N PRO A 320 -6.19 -6.37 -16.82
CA PRO A 320 -5.97 -5.49 -15.66
C PRO A 320 -6.41 -4.02 -15.89
N GLY A 321 -7.16 -3.76 -16.96
CA GLY A 321 -7.60 -2.41 -17.33
C GLY A 321 -6.54 -1.55 -18.01
N SER A 322 -6.90 -0.32 -18.37
CA SER A 322 -6.06 0.63 -19.12
C SER A 322 -5.16 1.48 -18.24
N TYR A 323 -5.60 1.83 -17.02
CA TYR A 323 -4.85 2.72 -16.11
C TYR A 323 -3.47 2.18 -15.73
N VAL A 324 -3.40 0.88 -15.40
CA VAL A 324 -2.14 0.23 -15.00
C VAL A 324 -1.18 0.03 -16.17
N LYS A 325 -1.64 0.18 -17.42
CA LYS A 325 -0.80 0.02 -18.63
C LYS A 325 -0.07 1.32 -19.01
N VAL A 326 -0.34 2.43 -18.31
CA VAL A 326 0.25 3.74 -18.61
C VAL A 326 1.69 3.82 -18.09
N ARG A 327 2.66 3.83 -19.01
CA ARG A 327 4.10 3.91 -18.71
C ARG A 327 4.64 5.34 -18.81
N LEU A 328 5.64 5.67 -17.97
CA LEU A 328 6.36 6.94 -18.04
C LEU A 328 7.46 7.00 -19.11
N ASN A 329 8.00 5.84 -19.51
CA ASN A 329 9.07 5.72 -20.50
C ASN A 329 8.55 5.03 -21.78
N PRO A 330 8.29 5.77 -22.88
CA PRO A 330 7.87 5.18 -24.15
C PRO A 330 9.06 4.66 -24.98
N VAL A 331 10.23 4.40 -24.38
CA VAL A 331 11.52 4.18 -25.09
C VAL A 331 11.48 3.05 -26.15
N PHE A 332 10.49 2.17 -26.11
CA PHE A 332 10.29 1.11 -27.12
C PHE A 332 9.13 1.36 -28.12
N ALA A 333 8.42 2.48 -28.06
CA ALA A 333 7.30 2.77 -28.96
C ALA A 333 7.72 3.19 -30.38
N GLY A 334 9.02 3.36 -30.64
CA GLY A 334 9.54 3.91 -31.90
C GLY A 334 10.52 3.03 -32.69
N VAL A 335 10.96 1.87 -32.18
CA VAL A 335 11.84 0.99 -32.95
C VAL A 335 10.97 0.03 -33.76
N ARG A 336 10.55 0.48 -34.95
CA ARG A 336 10.24 -0.47 -36.03
C ARG A 336 11.53 -1.24 -36.27
N MET A 337 11.53 -2.54 -35.95
CA MET A 337 12.51 -3.47 -36.51
C MET A 337 12.42 -3.28 -38.03
N GLN A 338 13.43 -2.68 -38.64
CA GLN A 338 13.60 -2.78 -40.08
C GLN A 338 13.73 -4.26 -40.36
N GLU A 339 12.72 -4.84 -41.02
CA GLU A 339 12.85 -6.13 -41.66
C GLU A 339 14.03 -6.00 -42.63
N GLU A 340 15.11 -6.73 -42.37
CA GLU A 340 16.17 -6.91 -43.34
C GLU A 340 15.55 -7.60 -44.56
N GLU A 341 15.45 -6.86 -45.68
CA GLU A 341 15.12 -7.46 -46.98
C GLU A 341 16.21 -8.49 -47.33
N PRO A 342 15.83 -9.70 -47.74
CA PRO A 342 16.79 -10.69 -48.21
C PRO A 342 17.32 -10.26 -49.59
N ALA A 343 18.64 -10.23 -49.72
CA ALA A 343 19.34 -10.13 -51.00
C ALA A 343 19.37 -11.47 -51.75
#